data_AF-A0AAW0DXG5-F1
#
_entry.id   AF-A0AAW0DXG5-F1
#
_cell.length_a   1.000
_cell.length_b   1.000
_cell.length_c   1.000
_cell.angle_alpha   90.00
_cell.angle_beta   90.00
_cell.angle_gamma   90.00
#
_symmetry.space_group_name_H-M   'P 1'
#
loop_
_entity.id
_entity.type
_entity.pdbx_description
1 polymer ?
#
loop_
_entity_poly.entity_id
_entity_poly.type
_entity_poly.pdbx_seq_one_letter_code
_entity_poly.pdbx_strand_id
1 'polypeptide(L)'
;MQKHRFSVGILTELAPHEHPELLGLNVNAGQQIKLRLRTNAYDGFRNYREVRRVLCHELTHNVWGDHDNNFKELNSQLNREVAEYERSSSAGTHALVDDFADAYEPSAEAEAEARAYVLGGAAGNIQSDSVDDRRRRVLDATLSRLRKEDKEVEDSCGTAGPSSL
;
A
#
# COMPACT_ATOMS: atom_id res chain seq x y z
N MET A 1 15.09 -5.97 3.90
CA MET A 1 16.45 -5.38 3.83
C MET A 1 17.55 -6.45 3.78
N GLN A 2 17.69 -7.34 4.79
CA GLN A 2 18.75 -8.36 4.82
C GLN A 2 18.82 -9.22 3.54
N LYS A 3 17.68 -9.71 3.05
CA LYS A 3 17.58 -10.52 1.81
C LYS A 3 18.17 -9.82 0.58
N HIS A 4 17.95 -8.51 0.46
CA HIS A 4 18.41 -7.68 -0.66
C HIS A 4 19.74 -6.97 -0.39
N ARG A 5 20.33 -7.19 0.79
CA ARG A 5 21.59 -6.55 1.24
C ARG A 5 21.54 -5.02 1.18
N PHE A 6 20.36 -4.44 1.39
CA PHE A 6 20.23 -2.98 1.48
C PHE A 6 20.84 -2.47 2.78
N SER A 7 21.65 -1.42 2.66
CA SER A 7 22.18 -0.66 3.78
C SER A 7 21.67 0.77 3.66
N VAL A 8 21.21 1.33 4.77
CA VAL A 8 20.81 2.73 4.85
C VAL A 8 21.63 3.39 5.94
N GLY A 9 22.38 4.43 5.60
CA GLY A 9 23.25 5.12 6.56
C GLY A 9 22.43 5.85 7.63
N ILE A 10 21.51 6.70 7.17
CA ILE A 10 20.66 7.51 8.04
C ILE A 10 19.20 7.39 7.57
N LEU A 11 18.29 7.09 8.49
CA LEU A 11 16.85 7.16 8.27
C LEU A 11 16.27 8.26 9.18
N THR A 12 15.70 9.30 8.59
CA THR A 12 15.21 10.48 9.32
C THR A 12 13.80 10.89 8.90
N GLU A 13 13.12 11.66 9.73
CA GLU A 13 11.84 12.27 9.37
C GLU A 13 12.07 13.43 8.38
N LEU A 14 11.19 13.54 7.38
CA LEU A 14 11.05 14.71 6.49
C LEU A 14 9.96 15.61 7.04
N ALA A 15 10.30 16.83 7.43
CA ALA A 15 9.35 17.74 8.03
C ALA A 15 8.42 18.34 6.94
N PRO A 16 7.08 18.36 7.15
CA PRO A 16 6.09 18.88 6.19
C PRO A 16 6.39 20.23 5.54
N HIS A 17 7.11 21.11 6.24
CA HIS A 17 7.45 22.46 5.77
C HIS A 17 8.70 22.55 4.87
N GLU A 18 9.59 21.55 4.91
CA GLU A 18 10.83 21.58 4.10
C GLU A 18 10.51 21.28 2.64
N HIS A 19 9.66 20.27 2.41
CA HIS A 19 9.21 19.82 1.10
C HIS A 19 7.74 19.37 1.19
N PRO A 20 6.76 20.27 0.99
CA PRO A 20 5.34 19.99 1.20
C PRO A 20 4.77 18.96 0.22
N GLU A 21 5.37 18.82 -0.96
CA GLU A 21 4.99 17.88 -2.01
C GLU A 21 5.57 16.47 -1.81
N LEU A 22 6.68 16.33 -1.08
CA LEU A 22 7.38 15.06 -0.96
C LEU A 22 6.82 14.19 0.19
N LEU A 23 6.72 12.89 -0.08
CA LEU A 23 6.44 11.84 0.89
C LEU A 23 7.72 11.09 1.31
N GLY A 24 8.69 11.02 0.41
CA GLY A 24 9.97 10.35 0.61
C GLY A 24 11.08 11.02 -0.20
N LEU A 25 12.30 10.88 0.31
CA LEU A 25 13.51 11.37 -0.35
C LEU A 25 14.64 10.37 -0.12
N ASN A 26 15.22 9.85 -1.21
CA ASN A 26 16.46 9.10 -1.16
C ASN A 26 17.64 9.97 -1.63
N VAL A 27 18.64 10.11 -0.74
CA VAL A 27 19.88 10.82 -1.01
C VAL A 27 21.00 9.81 -1.21
N ASN A 28 21.67 9.90 -2.36
CA ASN A 28 22.85 9.09 -2.71
C ASN A 28 22.65 7.57 -2.52
N ALA A 29 21.58 7.03 -3.10
CA ALA A 29 21.32 5.58 -3.15
C ALA A 29 21.40 4.89 -1.78
N GLY A 30 20.77 5.47 -0.77
CA GLY A 30 20.67 4.91 0.57
C GLY A 30 21.66 5.48 1.58
N GLN A 31 22.43 6.53 1.24
CA GLN A 31 23.21 7.25 2.26
C GLN A 31 22.29 7.84 3.32
N GLN A 32 21.23 8.52 2.88
CA GLN A 32 20.19 9.05 3.74
C GLN A 32 18.81 8.88 3.09
N ILE A 33 17.87 8.32 3.83
CA ILE A 33 16.46 8.25 3.44
C ILE A 33 15.67 9.13 4.41
N LYS A 34 14.88 10.06 3.86
CA LYS A 34 13.95 10.87 4.64
C LYS A 34 12.52 10.45 4.32
N LEU A 35 11.70 10.25 5.34
CA LEU A 35 10.30 9.87 5.19
C LEU A 35 9.37 10.85 5.88
N ARG A 36 8.27 11.16 5.23
CA ARG A 36 7.24 11.98 5.83
C ARG A 36 6.35 11.15 6.74
N LEU A 37 6.44 11.41 8.04
CA LEU A 37 5.65 10.71 9.05
C LEU A 37 4.39 11.49 9.45
N ARG A 38 4.44 12.82 9.39
CA ARG A 38 3.35 13.71 9.85
C ARG A 38 2.41 14.14 8.74
N THR A 39 1.18 14.44 9.14
CA THR A 39 0.18 15.15 8.32
C THR A 39 0.60 16.59 8.05
N ASN A 40 -0.02 17.23 7.04
CA ASN A 40 0.24 18.64 6.71
C ASN A 40 -0.03 19.59 7.90
N ALA A 41 -1.04 19.29 8.72
CA ALA A 41 -1.45 20.12 9.84
C ALA A 41 -0.66 19.85 11.14
N TYR A 42 0.34 18.95 11.10
CA TYR A 42 1.10 18.49 12.28
C TYR A 42 0.23 17.90 13.41
N ASP A 43 -1.03 17.59 13.12
CA ASP A 43 -2.04 17.11 14.07
C ASP A 43 -2.04 15.59 14.22
N GLY A 44 -1.27 14.86 13.41
CA GLY A 44 -1.21 13.42 13.46
C GLY A 44 -0.09 12.80 12.63
N PHE A 45 -0.08 11.47 12.63
CA PHE A 45 0.82 10.64 11.85
C PHE A 45 0.08 9.99 10.68
N ARG A 46 0.82 9.73 9.60
CA ARG A 46 0.34 8.99 8.44
C ARG A 46 0.17 7.50 8.78
N ASN A 47 -0.64 6.80 8.00
CA ASN A 47 -0.86 5.38 8.22
C ASN A 47 0.44 4.61 8.05
N TYR A 48 0.75 3.69 8.97
CA TYR A 48 1.96 2.88 8.90
C TYR A 48 2.10 2.14 7.56
N ARG A 49 1.01 1.61 6.99
CA ARG A 49 1.05 0.91 5.70
C ARG A 49 1.44 1.82 4.56
N GLU A 50 1.00 3.07 4.58
CA GLU A 50 1.36 4.08 3.58
C GLU A 50 2.83 4.46 3.71
N VAL A 51 3.29 4.80 4.92
CA VAL A 51 4.70 5.13 5.20
C VAL A 51 5.62 3.98 4.80
N ARG A 52 5.23 2.74 5.09
CA ARG A 52 5.97 1.54 4.72
C ARG A 52 6.05 1.35 3.20
N ARG A 53 4.97 1.63 2.46
CA ARG A 53 4.98 1.59 0.98
C ARG A 53 5.96 2.62 0.42
N VAL A 54 5.95 3.85 0.95
CA VAL A 54 6.92 4.90 0.59
C VAL A 54 8.34 4.46 0.92
N LEU A 55 8.60 3.88 2.08
CA LEU A 55 9.93 3.34 2.41
C LEU A 55 10.39 2.26 1.42
N CYS A 56 9.52 1.37 0.97
CA CYS A 56 9.87 0.37 -0.05
C CYS A 56 10.22 1.02 -1.40
N HIS A 57 9.47 2.07 -1.76
CA HIS A 57 9.77 2.90 -2.93
C HIS A 57 11.16 3.55 -2.80
N GLU A 58 11.46 4.21 -1.69
CA GLU A 58 12.77 4.82 -1.44
C GLU A 58 13.91 3.78 -1.44
N LEU A 59 13.70 2.60 -0.86
CA LEU A 59 14.72 1.54 -0.90
C LEU A 59 15.01 1.04 -2.31
N THR A 60 14.02 1.09 -3.21
CA THR A 60 14.20 0.74 -4.62
C THR A 60 15.16 1.73 -5.29
N HIS A 61 15.14 3.01 -4.87
CA HIS A 61 16.09 4.03 -5.32
C HIS A 61 17.55 3.77 -4.91
N ASN A 62 17.83 2.80 -4.04
CA ASN A 62 19.21 2.34 -3.81
C ASN A 62 19.81 1.61 -5.02
N VAL A 63 18.96 1.10 -5.92
CA VAL A 63 19.38 0.33 -7.10
C VAL A 63 19.03 1.06 -8.39
N TRP A 64 17.80 1.59 -8.48
CA TRP A 64 17.26 2.20 -9.70
C TRP A 64 16.85 3.65 -9.46
N GLY A 65 17.48 4.59 -10.17
CA GLY A 65 17.15 6.02 -10.06
C GLY A 65 15.80 6.37 -10.67
N ASP A 66 15.59 5.95 -11.92
CA ASP A 66 14.36 6.26 -12.67
C ASP A 66 13.23 5.27 -12.36
N HIS A 67 11.98 5.72 -12.49
CA HIS A 67 10.78 4.88 -12.32
C HIS A 67 10.48 4.02 -13.56
N ASP A 68 11.49 3.29 -14.03
CA ASP A 68 11.39 2.37 -15.15
C ASP A 68 10.68 1.05 -14.77
N ASN A 69 10.57 0.10 -15.72
CA ASN A 69 9.95 -1.19 -15.43
C ASN A 69 10.73 -1.99 -14.37
N ASN A 70 12.07 -1.90 -14.34
CA ASN A 70 12.89 -2.60 -13.35
C ASN A 70 12.63 -2.06 -11.94
N PHE A 71 12.48 -0.74 -11.81
CA PHE A 71 12.06 -0.09 -10.58
C PHE A 71 10.70 -0.62 -10.12
N LYS A 72 9.70 -0.62 -11.00
CA LYS A 72 8.34 -1.05 -10.65
C LYS A 72 8.28 -2.53 -10.25
N GLU A 73 9.06 -3.38 -10.92
CA GLU A 73 9.20 -4.80 -10.57
C GLU A 73 9.83 -4.99 -9.19
N LEU A 74 10.94 -4.31 -8.91
CA LEU A 74 11.63 -4.40 -7.62
C LEU A 74 10.77 -3.83 -6.48
N ASN A 75 10.13 -2.67 -6.69
CA ASN A 75 9.22 -2.08 -5.70
C ASN A 75 8.03 -3.02 -5.40
N SER A 76 7.45 -3.64 -6.43
CA SER A 76 6.36 -4.62 -6.26
C SER A 76 6.85 -5.86 -5.52
N GLN A 77 8.06 -6.35 -5.82
CA GLN A 77 8.67 -7.46 -5.12
C GLN A 77 8.88 -7.14 -3.64
N LEU A 78 9.45 -5.98 -3.31
CA LEU A 78 9.69 -5.56 -1.92
C LEU A 78 8.38 -5.45 -1.14
N ASN A 79 7.35 -4.82 -1.71
CA ASN A 79 6.04 -4.70 -1.07
C ASN A 79 5.41 -6.06 -0.78
N ARG A 80 5.52 -7.01 -1.72
CA ARG A 80 5.03 -8.38 -1.52
C ARG A 80 5.79 -9.12 -0.42
N GLU A 81 7.12 -9.05 -0.43
CA GLU A 81 7.96 -9.71 0.58
C GLU A 81 7.72 -9.15 1.99
N VAL A 82 7.53 -7.84 2.11
CA VAL A 82 7.20 -7.20 3.41
C VAL A 82 5.81 -7.62 3.87
N ALA A 83 4.82 -7.68 2.99
CA ALA A 83 3.47 -8.14 3.34
C ALA A 83 3.44 -9.63 3.72
N GLU A 84 4.26 -10.47 3.09
CA GLU A 84 4.46 -11.88 3.47
C GLU A 84 5.13 -11.98 4.85
N TYR A 85 6.18 -11.20 5.08
CA TYR A 85 6.87 -11.15 6.37
C TYR A 85 5.93 -10.74 7.50
N GLU A 86 5.18 -9.65 7.35
CA GLU A 86 4.22 -9.18 8.35
C GLU A 86 3.13 -10.22 8.64
N ARG A 87 2.60 -10.89 7.60
CA ARG A 87 1.63 -11.97 7.77
C ARG A 87 2.22 -13.14 8.55
N SER A 88 3.44 -13.57 8.20
CA SER A 88 4.13 -14.66 8.91
C SER A 88 4.44 -14.30 10.37
N SER A 89 4.86 -13.06 10.61
CA SER A 89 5.14 -12.54 11.96
C SER A 89 3.87 -12.48 12.79
N SER A 90 2.74 -12.07 12.20
CA SER A 90 1.44 -12.00 12.87
C SER A 90 0.86 -13.40 13.15
N ALA A 91 1.13 -14.38 12.28
CA ALA A 91 0.72 -15.76 12.49
C ALA A 91 1.55 -16.47 13.58
N GLY A 92 2.81 -16.08 13.76
CA GLY A 92 3.70 -16.58 14.83
C GLY A 92 3.46 -15.94 16.20
N THR A 93 2.78 -14.80 16.27
CA THR A 93 2.29 -14.24 17.53
C THR A 93 1.05 -15.01 17.98
N HIS A 94 1.16 -15.75 19.09
CA HIS A 94 0.01 -16.32 19.77
C HIS A 94 -0.95 -15.20 20.17
N ALA A 95 -2.01 -15.00 19.39
CA ALA A 95 -3.13 -14.18 19.83
C ALA A 95 -3.72 -14.85 21.07
N LEU A 96 -3.82 -14.12 22.18
CA LEU A 96 -4.53 -14.55 23.40
C LEU A 96 -6.05 -14.56 23.20
N VAL A 97 -6.51 -14.99 22.03
CA VAL A 97 -7.92 -15.25 21.78
C VAL A 97 -8.06 -16.76 21.79
N ASP A 98 -7.96 -17.29 23.00
CA ASP A 98 -8.44 -18.62 23.35
C ASP A 98 -9.96 -18.54 23.20
N ASP A 99 -10.53 -19.34 22.30
CA ASP A 99 -11.98 -19.55 22.13
C ASP A 99 -12.75 -18.65 21.13
N PHE A 100 -12.38 -18.73 19.84
CA PHE A 100 -13.32 -18.48 18.72
C PHE A 100 -14.03 -19.78 18.29
N ALA A 101 -14.20 -20.75 19.19
CA ALA A 101 -14.94 -21.99 18.90
C ALA A 101 -16.45 -21.77 18.69
N ASP A 102 -16.95 -20.54 18.93
CA ASP A 102 -18.33 -20.15 18.72
C ASP A 102 -18.48 -19.07 17.62
N ALA A 103 -17.65 -19.15 16.58
CA ALA A 103 -17.96 -18.48 15.32
C ALA A 103 -19.20 -19.16 14.73
N TYR A 104 -20.35 -18.49 14.77
CA TYR A 104 -21.59 -18.93 14.14
C TYR A 104 -21.35 -19.38 12.69
N GLU A 105 -21.41 -20.68 12.44
CA GLU A 105 -21.53 -21.24 11.10
C GLU A 105 -23.03 -21.28 10.73
N PRO A 106 -23.50 -20.47 9.76
CA PRO A 106 -24.88 -20.55 9.32
C PRO A 106 -25.17 -21.94 8.75
N SER A 107 -26.32 -22.51 9.08
CA SER A 107 -26.75 -23.78 8.49
C SER A 107 -26.92 -23.63 6.97
N ALA A 108 -26.75 -24.73 6.23
CA ALA A 108 -26.95 -24.74 4.78
C ALA A 108 -28.36 -24.25 4.37
N GLU A 109 -29.36 -24.38 5.25
CA GLU A 109 -30.69 -23.81 5.04
C GLU A 109 -30.69 -22.28 5.14
N ALA A 110 -29.95 -21.70 6.09
CA ALA A 110 -29.80 -20.26 6.24
C ALA A 110 -29.02 -19.62 5.08
N GLU A 111 -28.04 -20.34 4.50
CA GLU A 111 -27.36 -19.92 3.27
C GLU A 111 -28.27 -20.01 2.03
N ALA A 112 -29.12 -21.04 1.94
CA ALA A 112 -30.08 -21.18 0.85
C ALA A 112 -31.23 -20.15 0.92
N GLU A 113 -31.57 -19.69 2.12
CA GLU A 113 -32.60 -18.67 2.37
C GLU A 113 -32.04 -17.23 2.27
N ALA A 114 -30.72 -17.06 2.25
CA ALA A 114 -30.03 -15.79 2.00
C ALA A 114 -30.20 -15.32 0.55
N ARG A 115 -31.42 -14.93 0.19
CA ARG A 115 -31.72 -14.20 -1.04
C ARG A 115 -31.19 -12.78 -0.87
N ALA A 116 -30.25 -12.38 -1.72
CA ALA A 116 -29.73 -11.01 -1.78
C ALA A 116 -30.86 -10.04 -2.17
N TYR A 117 -31.59 -9.52 -1.19
CA TYR A 117 -32.61 -8.51 -1.40
C TYR A 117 -31.97 -7.13 -1.31
N VAL A 118 -31.85 -6.43 -2.45
CA VAL A 118 -31.40 -5.04 -2.47
C VAL A 118 -32.58 -4.16 -2.08
N LEU A 119 -32.57 -3.64 -0.84
CA LEU A 119 -33.55 -2.67 -0.39
C LEU A 119 -33.27 -1.32 -1.09
N GLY A 120 -34.21 -0.85 -1.93
CA GLY A 120 -34.12 0.47 -2.59
C GLY A 120 -33.84 0.47 -4.09
N GLY A 121 -33.91 -0.67 -4.78
CA GLY A 121 -33.79 -0.73 -6.24
C GLY A 121 -34.99 -0.10 -6.94
N ALA A 122 -34.93 1.21 -7.21
CA ALA A 122 -35.84 1.86 -8.15
C ALA A 122 -35.70 1.18 -9.52
N ALA A 123 -36.84 0.82 -10.12
CA ALA A 123 -36.94 0.30 -11.49
C ALA A 123 -36.58 1.40 -12.51
N GLY A 124 -35.31 1.79 -12.54
CA GLY A 124 -34.71 2.64 -13.56
C GLY A 124 -33.95 1.76 -14.53
N ASN A 125 -34.47 1.65 -15.76
CA ASN A 125 -33.91 1.02 -16.95
C ASN A 125 -32.44 0.53 -16.83
N ILE A 126 -32.24 -0.65 -16.25
CA ILE A 126 -30.93 -1.30 -16.17
C ILE A 126 -30.69 -1.93 -17.54
N GLN A 127 -29.87 -1.27 -18.36
CA GLN A 127 -29.19 -1.97 -19.45
C GLN A 127 -28.57 -3.23 -18.86
N SER A 128 -28.90 -4.38 -19.43
CA SER A 128 -28.63 -5.71 -18.90
C SER A 128 -27.12 -6.01 -18.88
N ASP A 129 -26.41 -5.44 -17.91
CA ASP A 129 -25.03 -5.82 -17.65
C ASP A 129 -25.03 -7.22 -17.06
N SER A 130 -24.38 -8.13 -17.78
CA SER A 130 -24.10 -9.49 -17.30
C SER A 130 -23.36 -9.41 -15.97
N VAL A 131 -23.49 -10.45 -15.15
CA VAL A 131 -22.69 -10.62 -13.94
C VAL A 131 -21.19 -10.47 -14.25
N ASP A 132 -20.76 -10.94 -15.43
CA ASP A 132 -19.39 -10.80 -15.91
C ASP A 132 -19.00 -9.35 -16.20
N ASP A 133 -19.90 -8.55 -16.76
CA ASP A 133 -19.63 -7.13 -17.05
C ASP A 133 -19.50 -6.32 -15.76
N ARG A 134 -20.31 -6.65 -14.74
CA ARG A 134 -20.17 -6.06 -13.40
C ARG A 134 -18.85 -6.45 -12.76
N ARG A 135 -18.47 -7.73 -12.83
CA ARG A 135 -17.18 -8.22 -12.32
C ARG A 135 -16.01 -7.51 -12.99
N ARG A 136 -16.03 -7.37 -14.31
CA ARG A 136 -14.99 -6.66 -15.08
C ARG A 136 -14.87 -5.19 -14.66
N ARG A 137 -15.98 -4.48 -14.51
CA ARG A 137 -15.98 -3.07 -14.05
C ARG A 137 -15.43 -2.91 -12.64
N VAL A 138 -15.77 -3.83 -11.72
CA VAL A 138 -15.24 -3.79 -10.35
C VAL A 138 -13.73 -4.05 -10.34
N LEU A 139 -13.26 -5.03 -11.12
CA LEU A 139 -11.83 -5.31 -11.26
C LEU A 139 -11.09 -4.10 -11.85
N ASP A 140 -11.60 -3.52 -12.94
CA ASP A 140 -11.01 -2.35 -13.59
C ASP A 140 -10.96 -1.12 -12.67
N ALA A 141 -12.05 -0.86 -11.95
CA ALA A 141 -12.10 0.22 -10.95
C ALA A 141 -11.09 0.00 -9.81
N THR A 142 -10.91 -1.25 -9.37
CA THR A 142 -9.94 -1.60 -8.32
C THR A 142 -8.51 -1.40 -8.81
N LEU A 143 -8.19 -1.90 -10.01
CA LEU A 143 -6.87 -1.71 -10.63
C LEU A 143 -6.55 -0.23 -10.87
N SER A 144 -7.54 0.55 -11.30
CA SER A 144 -7.38 1.98 -11.53
C SER A 144 -7.07 2.76 -10.24
N ARG A 145 -7.69 2.38 -9.11
CA ARG A 145 -7.37 2.96 -7.80
C ARG A 145 -5.93 2.64 -7.38
N LEU A 146 -5.52 1.38 -7.51
CA LEU A 146 -4.15 0.98 -7.17
C LEU A 146 -3.11 1.72 -8.03
N ARG A 147 -3.34 1.84 -9.34
CA ARG A 147 -2.47 2.62 -10.23
C ARG A 147 -2.39 4.09 -9.86
N LYS A 148 -3.49 4.68 -9.37
CA LYS A 148 -3.53 6.07 -8.91
C LYS A 148 -2.70 6.24 -7.64
N GLU A 149 -2.82 5.32 -6.67
CA GLU A 149 -2.01 5.32 -5.45
C GLU A 149 -0.51 5.20 -5.79
N ASP A 150 -0.13 4.27 -6.66
CA ASP A 150 1.27 4.08 -7.06
C ASP A 150 1.81 5.33 -7.75
N LYS A 151 1.01 5.95 -8.63
CA LYS A 151 1.38 7.20 -9.29
C LYS A 151 1.52 8.37 -8.31
N GLU A 152 0.65 8.47 -7.31
CA GLU A 152 0.77 9.52 -6.28
C GLU A 152 2.08 9.39 -5.49
N VAL A 153 2.53 8.16 -5.21
CA VAL A 153 3.82 7.92 -4.57
C VAL A 153 4.98 8.28 -5.51
N GLU A 154 4.91 7.90 -6.80
CA GLU A 154 5.90 8.29 -7.81
C GLU A 154 6.01 9.82 -7.96
N ASP A 155 4.88 10.51 -8.06
CA ASP A 155 4.81 11.96 -8.22
C ASP A 155 5.26 12.73 -6.95
N SER A 156 5.23 12.07 -5.78
CA SER A 156 5.60 12.66 -4.49
C SER A 156 6.95 12.16 -3.95
N CYS A 157 7.78 11.55 -4.78
CA CYS A 157 9.12 11.07 -4.43
C CYS A 157 10.21 12.01 -4.98
N GLY A 158 11.29 12.19 -4.24
CA GLY A 158 12.49 12.89 -4.70
C GLY A 158 13.73 11.99 -4.71
N THR A 159 14.57 12.14 -5.73
CA THR A 159 15.95 11.62 -5.72
C THR A 159 16.92 12.80 -5.73
N ALA A 160 17.78 12.90 -4.71
CA ALA A 160 18.82 13.92 -4.66
C ALA A 160 20.19 13.28 -4.94
N GLY A 161 20.82 13.72 -6.02
CA GLY A 161 22.19 13.34 -6.37
C GLY A 161 23.25 14.05 -5.49
N PRO A 162 24.53 13.69 -5.62
CA PRO A 162 25.64 14.20 -4.79
C PRO A 162 26.07 15.65 -5.11
N SER A 163 25.12 16.55 -5.38
CA SER A 163 25.40 17.97 -5.61
C SER A 163 24.24 18.84 -5.13
N SER A 164 24.32 19.30 -3.89
CA SER A 164 23.84 20.61 -3.37
C SER A 164 24.07 20.67 -1.86
N LEU A 165 25.34 20.76 -1.47
CA LEU A 165 25.79 21.43 -0.24
C LEU A 165 26.76 22.53 -0.67
#